data_AF-W6UBT5-F1
#
_entry.id   AF-W6UBT5-F1
#
_cell.length_a   1.000
_cell.length_b   1.000
_cell.length_c   1.000
_cell.angle_alpha   90.00
_cell.angle_beta   90.00
_cell.angle_gamma   90.00
#
_symmetry.space_group_name_H-M   'P 1'
#
loop_
_entity.id
_entity.type
_entity.pdbx_description
1 polymer ?
#
loop_
_entity_poly.entity_id
_entity_poly.type
_entity_poly.pdbx_seq_one_letter_code
_entity_poly.pdbx_strand_id
1 'polypeptide(L)'
;MNSHHSVCQLHVKKTCDFTVVYVSVALINFVSKDVNLYQSRLQRESAAFEESRRLANSFRAQPMPLPSAPVLPEPRPSTLTSPHSPLLKTRHRAARRASFDAHVEARRASAQRQLEAIEKEKAKEEAKRLVEERKARVVRAAPVRKYRLVTPSAVPRPLVCIYARAKDVMVGIQKARKLLPIIKYFRSPLALNDLTINRSLLEQINLKPVKSIEFSFSPFFSHTYSIRLRQVCALLYRPRWRSSNDNCTLKVNVLSDKSQPQIQVTFSNGSVLVIKTANLTDREVLEFIMIECSRNLQT
;
A
#
# COMPACT_ATOMS: atom_id res chain seq x y z
N MET A 1 28.72 -18.72 -9.34
CA MET A 1 29.04 -19.81 -8.38
C MET A 1 28.88 -19.16 -7.01
N ASN A 2 27.81 -19.32 -6.23
CA ASN A 2 27.13 -20.54 -5.81
C ASN A 2 25.62 -20.33 -5.75
N SER A 3 24.88 -21.25 -6.36
CA SER A 3 23.44 -21.44 -6.21
C SER A 3 23.16 -22.22 -4.93
N HIS A 4 22.60 -21.59 -3.91
CA HIS A 4 22.06 -22.32 -2.76
C HIS A 4 20.64 -22.80 -3.10
N HIS A 5 20.54 -24.09 -3.41
CA HIS A 5 19.28 -24.83 -3.41
C HIS A 5 18.67 -24.84 -2.00
N SER A 6 17.37 -24.51 -1.95
CA SER A 6 16.52 -24.75 -0.79
C SER A 6 16.13 -26.22 -0.77
N VAL A 7 16.73 -27.00 0.13
CA VAL A 7 16.32 -28.37 0.45
C VAL A 7 15.72 -28.35 1.84
N CYS A 8 14.40 -28.57 1.93
CA CYS A 8 13.72 -28.79 3.20
C CYS A 8 14.12 -30.16 3.74
N GLN A 9 14.97 -30.21 4.76
CA GLN A 9 15.23 -31.44 5.50
C GLN A 9 14.17 -31.62 6.60
N LEU A 10 13.38 -32.69 6.47
CA LEU A 10 12.51 -33.22 7.52
C LEU A 10 13.35 -34.06 8.49
N HIS A 11 13.46 -33.64 9.74
CA HIS A 11 13.98 -34.47 10.82
C HIS A 11 12.82 -35.04 11.63
N VAL A 12 12.67 -36.37 11.59
CA VAL A 12 11.67 -37.10 12.37
C VAL A 12 12.40 -37.86 13.49
N LYS A 13 12.29 -37.37 14.73
CA LYS A 13 12.64 -38.15 15.92
C LYS A 13 11.35 -38.71 16.51
N LYS A 14 11.29 -40.03 16.66
CA LYS A 14 10.20 -40.74 17.34
C LYS A 14 10.58 -40.99 18.79
N THR A 15 9.80 -40.45 19.71
CA THR A 15 9.64 -40.93 21.09
C THR A 15 8.16 -40.90 21.43
N CYS A 16 7.74 -41.83 22.28
CA CYS A 16 6.36 -42.27 22.55
C CYS A 16 5.33 -41.13 22.67
N ASP A 17 4.20 -41.37 21.99
CA ASP A 17 2.93 -40.64 21.96
C ASP A 17 3.01 -39.12 21.69
N PHE A 18 2.44 -38.71 20.56
CA PHE A 18 2.43 -37.37 19.92
C PHE A 18 3.52 -37.11 18.87
N THR A 19 3.12 -37.14 17.60
CA THR A 19 3.88 -36.62 16.46
C THR A 19 3.75 -35.10 16.42
N VAL A 20 4.72 -34.37 16.96
CA VAL A 20 4.78 -32.90 16.86
C VAL A 20 5.52 -32.51 15.59
N VAL A 21 4.79 -31.97 14.61
CA VAL A 21 5.37 -31.37 13.39
C VAL A 21 5.65 -29.88 13.68
N TYR A 22 6.92 -29.53 13.87
CA TYR A 22 7.32 -28.12 13.94
C TYR A 22 7.41 -27.53 12.53
N VAL A 23 6.45 -26.67 12.17
CA VAL A 23 6.59 -25.77 11.02
C VAL A 23 7.11 -24.44 11.53
N SER A 24 8.41 -24.21 11.38
CA SER A 24 9.05 -22.93 11.67
C SER A 24 8.63 -21.91 10.61
N VAL A 25 7.64 -21.08 10.94
CA VAL A 25 7.31 -19.88 10.15
C VAL A 25 8.44 -18.88 10.38
N ALA A 26 9.29 -18.69 9.37
CA ALA A 26 10.33 -17.67 9.41
C ALA A 26 9.68 -16.29 9.49
N LEU A 27 9.72 -15.69 10.69
CA LEU A 27 9.50 -14.28 10.88
C LEU A 27 10.47 -13.54 9.95
N ILE A 28 9.93 -12.76 9.00
CA ILE A 28 10.73 -11.79 8.25
C ILE A 28 11.22 -10.77 9.26
N ASN A 29 12.41 -11.01 9.83
CA ASN A 29 13.05 -10.15 10.81
C ASN A 29 13.34 -8.80 10.14
N PHE A 30 12.53 -7.79 10.43
CA PHE A 30 12.74 -6.44 9.90
C PHE A 30 14.15 -5.91 10.25
N VAL A 31 14.67 -6.34 11.41
CA VAL A 31 16.04 -6.10 11.88
C VAL A 31 17.09 -6.60 10.89
N SER A 32 16.92 -7.76 10.24
CA SER A 32 17.95 -8.28 9.32
C SER A 32 18.02 -7.49 8.01
N LYS A 33 16.89 -6.92 7.55
CA LYS A 33 16.87 -6.06 6.36
C LYS A 33 17.59 -4.73 6.60
N ASP A 34 17.40 -4.14 7.78
CA ASP A 34 18.06 -2.89 8.16
C ASP A 34 19.55 -3.09 8.43
N VAL A 35 19.94 -4.21 9.05
CA VAL A 35 21.35 -4.62 9.21
C VAL A 35 22.03 -4.85 7.87
N ASN A 36 21.37 -5.53 6.92
CA ASN A 36 21.92 -5.75 5.58
C ASN A 36 22.08 -4.44 4.78
N LEU A 37 21.13 -3.50 4.93
CA LEU A 37 21.25 -2.17 4.33
C LEU A 37 22.42 -1.38 4.91
N TYR A 38 22.63 -1.47 6.23
CA TYR A 38 23.75 -0.84 6.90
C TYR A 38 25.09 -1.43 6.44
N GLN A 39 25.20 -2.76 6.37
CA GLN A 39 26.39 -3.45 5.84
C GLN A 39 26.65 -3.11 4.37
N SER A 40 25.61 -3.01 3.53
CA SER A 40 25.77 -2.60 2.13
C SER A 40 26.26 -1.15 1.98
N ARG A 41 25.85 -0.24 2.87
CA ARG A 41 26.37 1.14 2.89
C ARG A 41 27.84 1.18 3.27
N LEU A 42 28.23 0.48 4.34
CA LEU A 42 29.63 0.37 4.76
C LEU A 42 30.52 -0.20 3.64
N GLN A 43 30.05 -1.20 2.91
CA GLN A 43 30.78 -1.77 1.77
C GLN A 43 30.99 -0.74 0.65
N ARG A 44 29.96 0.05 0.29
CA ARG A 44 30.10 1.10 -0.73
C ARG A 44 31.06 2.21 -0.29
N GLU A 45 31.01 2.59 0.97
CA GLU A 45 31.93 3.58 1.54
C GLU A 45 33.38 3.06 1.52
N SER A 46 33.60 1.80 1.90
CA SER A 46 34.93 1.18 1.84
C SER A 46 35.45 1.04 0.40
N ALA A 47 34.59 0.65 -0.55
CA ALA A 47 34.95 0.53 -1.96
C ALA A 47 35.27 1.91 -2.57
N ALA A 48 34.48 2.94 -2.26
CA ALA A 48 34.76 4.30 -2.70
C ALA A 48 36.08 4.83 -2.10
N PHE A 49 36.36 4.50 -0.83
CA PHE A 49 37.63 4.81 -0.19
C PHE A 49 38.81 4.11 -0.87
N GLU A 50 38.68 2.83 -1.21
CA GLU A 50 39.70 2.10 -1.97
C GLU A 50 39.89 2.64 -3.39
N GLU A 51 38.81 2.99 -4.10
CA GLU A 51 38.87 3.62 -5.42
C GLU A 51 39.58 4.97 -5.36
N SER A 52 39.24 5.82 -4.38
CA SER A 52 39.92 7.11 -4.19
C SER A 52 41.39 6.94 -3.84
N ARG A 53 41.75 5.97 -2.99
CA ARG A 53 43.14 5.60 -2.70
C ARG A 53 43.86 5.07 -3.93
N ARG A 54 43.20 4.28 -4.78
CA ARG A 54 43.75 3.78 -6.04
C ARG A 54 43.99 4.91 -7.03
N LEU A 55 43.04 5.84 -7.17
CA LEU A 55 43.20 7.04 -8.00
C LEU A 55 44.35 7.90 -7.48
N ALA A 56 44.42 8.15 -6.17
CA ALA A 56 45.53 8.88 -5.56
C ALA A 56 46.90 8.19 -5.81
N ASN A 57 46.95 6.86 -5.70
CA ASN A 57 48.14 6.08 -6.02
C ASN A 57 48.47 6.05 -7.51
N SER A 58 47.49 6.23 -8.41
CA SER A 58 47.74 6.33 -9.86
C SER A 58 48.40 7.65 -10.26
N PHE A 59 48.22 8.71 -9.46
CA PHE A 59 48.93 9.99 -9.63
C PHE A 59 50.32 10.00 -9.00
N ARG A 60 50.62 9.04 -8.11
CA ARG A 60 51.96 8.89 -7.55
C ARG A 60 52.83 8.20 -8.61
N ALA A 61 53.95 8.82 -8.98
CA ALA A 61 54.89 8.25 -9.92
C ALA A 61 55.26 6.82 -9.48
N GLN A 62 54.80 5.82 -10.24
CA GLN A 62 55.24 4.45 -10.08
C GLN A 62 56.72 4.40 -10.45
N PRO A 63 57.56 3.64 -9.74
CA PRO A 63 58.94 3.42 -10.18
C PRO A 63 58.89 2.91 -11.62
N MET A 64 59.72 3.50 -12.48
CA MET A 64 59.80 3.12 -13.88
C MET A 64 59.98 1.59 -13.96
N PRO A 65 59.13 0.85 -14.68
CA PRO A 65 59.31 -0.58 -14.85
C PRO A 65 60.72 -0.79 -15.39
N LEU A 66 61.55 -1.53 -14.65
CA LEU A 66 62.84 -1.94 -15.18
C LEU A 66 62.56 -2.68 -16.49
N PRO A 67 63.24 -2.34 -17.60
CA PRO A 67 63.05 -3.04 -18.86
C PRO A 67 63.34 -4.51 -18.58
N SER A 68 62.31 -5.35 -18.61
CA SER A 68 62.52 -6.78 -18.70
C SER A 68 63.36 -7.01 -19.95
N ALA A 69 64.41 -7.82 -19.81
CA ALA A 69 65.29 -8.16 -20.93
C ALA A 69 64.43 -8.46 -22.17
N PRO A 70 64.77 -7.94 -23.36
CA PRO A 70 63.94 -8.08 -24.54
C PRO A 70 63.66 -9.57 -24.75
N VAL A 71 62.42 -9.98 -24.46
CA VAL A 71 61.97 -11.33 -24.76
C VAL A 71 61.98 -11.38 -26.28
N LEU A 72 62.95 -12.11 -26.83
CA LEU A 72 62.97 -12.42 -28.24
C LEU A 72 61.59 -12.99 -28.58
N PRO A 73 60.90 -12.48 -29.62
CA PRO A 73 59.58 -12.98 -29.96
C PRO A 73 59.69 -14.48 -30.14
N GLU A 74 58.81 -15.22 -29.45
CA GLU A 74 58.76 -16.66 -29.57
C GLU A 74 58.75 -17.06 -31.05
N PRO A 75 59.52 -18.09 -31.45
CA PRO A 75 59.58 -18.50 -32.84
C PRO A 75 58.16 -18.75 -33.34
N ARG A 76 57.78 -18.02 -34.40
CA ARG A 76 56.41 -18.11 -34.95
C ARG A 76 56.11 -19.59 -35.22
N PRO A 77 54.98 -20.13 -34.74
CA PRO A 77 54.62 -21.49 -35.05
C PRO A 77 54.57 -21.65 -36.56
N SER A 78 55.15 -22.73 -37.07
CA SER A 78 55.17 -23.08 -38.49
C SER A 78 53.78 -23.56 -38.93
N THR A 79 52.78 -22.71 -38.81
CA THR A 79 51.49 -22.92 -39.43
C THR A 79 51.57 -22.48 -40.88
N LEU A 80 51.11 -23.33 -41.79
CA LEU A 80 50.92 -23.02 -43.20
C LEU A 80 50.17 -21.68 -43.28
N THR A 81 50.81 -20.68 -43.90
CA THR A 81 50.19 -19.38 -44.17
C THR A 81 49.00 -19.59 -45.10
N SER A 82 47.82 -19.82 -44.51
CA SER A 82 46.57 -19.70 -45.24
C SER A 82 46.47 -18.25 -45.74
N PRO A 83 46.22 -18.01 -47.04
CA PRO A 83 46.16 -16.65 -47.56
C PRO A 83 45.07 -15.87 -46.83
N HIS A 84 45.46 -14.83 -46.10
CA HIS A 84 44.49 -13.95 -45.48
C HIS A 84 43.77 -13.19 -46.59
N SER A 85 42.45 -13.29 -46.65
CA SER A 85 41.65 -12.55 -47.61
C SER A 85 41.96 -11.05 -47.47
N PRO A 86 42.23 -10.31 -48.57
CA PRO A 86 42.63 -8.92 -48.46
C PRO A 86 41.55 -8.13 -47.73
N LEU A 87 41.95 -7.42 -46.66
CA LEU A 87 41.08 -6.48 -45.96
C LEU A 87 40.81 -5.29 -46.87
N LEU A 88 39.80 -5.43 -47.73
CA LEU A 88 39.37 -4.37 -48.62
C LEU A 88 38.95 -3.15 -47.77
N LYS A 89 39.60 -2.01 -48.00
CA LYS A 89 39.28 -0.72 -47.34
C LYS A 89 37.80 -0.34 -47.49
N THR A 90 37.09 -0.94 -48.45
CA THR A 90 35.65 -0.82 -48.65
C THR A 90 34.84 -1.28 -47.44
N ARG A 91 35.23 -2.36 -46.76
CA ARG A 91 34.52 -2.86 -45.55
C ARG A 91 34.65 -1.88 -44.38
N HIS A 92 35.85 -1.37 -44.13
CA HIS A 92 36.06 -0.35 -43.09
C HIS A 92 35.31 0.96 -43.40
N ARG A 93 35.28 1.38 -44.67
CA ARG A 93 34.51 2.57 -45.09
C ARG A 93 33.01 2.35 -44.92
N ALA A 94 32.49 1.17 -45.28
CA ALA A 94 31.08 0.81 -45.10
C ALA A 94 30.69 0.82 -43.62
N ALA A 95 31.51 0.21 -42.74
CA ALA A 95 31.27 0.21 -41.31
C ALA A 95 31.26 1.63 -40.70
N ARG A 96 32.20 2.49 -41.11
CA ARG A 96 32.25 3.90 -40.66
C ARG A 96 31.02 4.69 -41.11
N ARG A 97 30.59 4.53 -42.37
CA ARG A 97 29.37 5.15 -42.89
C ARG A 97 28.13 4.67 -42.12
N ALA A 98 27.96 3.36 -41.95
CA ALA A 98 26.87 2.81 -41.18
C ALA A 98 26.82 3.36 -39.74
N SER A 99 27.97 3.49 -39.07
CA SER A 99 28.03 4.09 -37.73
C SER A 99 27.66 5.58 -37.70
N PHE A 100 28.04 6.32 -38.75
CA PHE A 100 27.72 7.73 -38.89
C PHE A 100 26.23 7.94 -39.19
N ASP A 101 25.68 7.17 -40.13
CA ASP A 101 24.27 7.21 -40.51
C ASP A 101 23.39 6.85 -39.30
N ALA A 102 23.76 5.81 -38.54
CA ALA A 102 23.08 5.46 -37.28
C ALA A 102 23.09 6.60 -36.25
N HIS A 103 24.19 7.35 -36.14
CA HIS A 103 24.27 8.51 -35.23
C HIS A 103 23.36 9.66 -35.69
N VAL A 104 23.30 9.92 -36.99
CA VAL A 104 22.42 10.94 -37.59
C VAL A 104 20.95 10.55 -37.41
N GLU A 105 20.60 9.29 -37.64
CA GLU A 105 19.26 8.76 -37.43
C GLU A 105 18.84 8.86 -35.96
N ALA A 106 19.72 8.51 -35.02
CA ALA A 106 19.43 8.66 -33.60
C ALA A 106 19.15 10.13 -33.21
N ARG A 107 19.90 11.08 -33.77
CA ARG A 107 19.67 12.52 -33.55
C ARG A 107 18.34 12.98 -34.14
N ARG A 108 17.99 12.54 -35.36
CA ARG A 108 16.70 12.82 -36.00
C ARG A 108 15.53 12.24 -35.20
N ALA A 109 15.65 10.99 -34.73
CA ALA A 109 14.65 10.34 -33.90
C ALA A 109 14.46 11.07 -32.55
N SER A 110 15.55 11.57 -31.95
CA SER A 110 15.45 12.38 -30.72
C SER A 110 14.74 13.71 -30.97
N ALA A 111 15.03 14.39 -32.07
CA ALA A 111 14.36 15.64 -32.44
C ALA A 111 12.87 15.42 -32.73
N GLN A 112 12.52 14.34 -33.43
CA GLN A 112 11.13 13.95 -33.69
C GLN A 112 10.36 13.68 -32.40
N ARG A 113 10.94 12.94 -31.45
CA ARG A 113 10.31 12.71 -30.13
C ARG A 113 10.06 14.01 -29.37
N GLN A 114 10.96 14.98 -29.46
CA GLN A 114 10.77 16.29 -28.83
C GLN A 114 9.62 17.08 -29.47
N LEU A 115 9.56 17.09 -30.81
CA LEU A 115 8.45 17.73 -31.54
C LEU A 115 7.11 17.07 -31.21
N GLU A 116 7.04 15.74 -31.23
CA GLU A 116 5.82 15.00 -30.84
C GLU A 116 5.40 15.27 -29.39
N ALA A 117 6.37 15.42 -28.47
CA ALA A 117 6.06 15.76 -27.09
C ALA A 117 5.46 17.16 -26.97
N ILE A 118 6.01 18.13 -27.69
CA ILE A 118 5.49 19.50 -27.76
C ILE A 118 4.08 19.52 -28.36
N GLU A 119 3.85 18.80 -29.45
CA GLU A 119 2.53 18.69 -30.09
C GLU A 119 1.51 18.04 -29.16
N LYS A 120 1.88 16.98 -28.44
CA LYS A 120 1.01 16.32 -27.45
C LYS A 120 0.66 17.26 -26.29
N GLU A 121 1.60 18.06 -25.79
CA GLU A 121 1.30 19.05 -24.75
C GLU A 121 0.36 20.14 -25.27
N LYS A 122 0.60 20.68 -26.47
CA LYS A 122 -0.32 21.65 -27.10
C LYS A 122 -1.72 21.08 -27.28
N ALA A 123 -1.85 19.85 -27.77
CA ALA A 123 -3.14 19.18 -27.93
C ALA A 123 -3.87 18.98 -26.59
N LYS A 124 -3.15 18.66 -25.51
CA LYS A 124 -3.73 18.59 -24.16
C LYS A 124 -4.22 19.95 -23.67
N GLU A 125 -3.46 21.01 -23.92
CA GLU A 125 -3.86 22.38 -23.55
C GLU A 125 -5.10 22.84 -24.32
N GLU A 126 -5.14 22.60 -25.63
CA GLU A 126 -6.31 22.88 -26.47
C GLU A 126 -7.54 22.10 -26.00
N ALA A 127 -7.39 20.80 -25.69
CA ALA A 127 -8.47 19.99 -25.15
C ALA A 127 -8.99 20.52 -23.80
N LYS A 128 -8.09 20.98 -22.91
CA LYS A 128 -8.46 21.63 -21.64
C LYS A 128 -9.25 22.91 -21.89
N ARG A 129 -8.79 23.78 -22.80
CA ARG A 129 -9.49 25.03 -23.16
C ARG A 129 -10.90 24.75 -23.68
N LEU A 130 -11.06 23.78 -24.58
CA LEU A 130 -12.38 23.39 -25.09
C LEU A 130 -13.31 22.88 -23.98
N VAL A 131 -12.78 22.16 -22.98
CA VAL A 131 -13.57 21.72 -21.81
C VAL A 131 -13.99 22.89 -20.95
N GLU A 132 -13.12 23.88 -20.73
CA GLU A 132 -13.44 25.09 -19.97
C GLU A 132 -14.50 25.94 -20.67
N GLU A 133 -14.37 26.16 -21.98
CA GLU A 133 -15.37 26.84 -22.79
C GLU A 133 -16.74 26.14 -22.72
N ARG A 134 -16.76 24.79 -22.80
CA ARG A 134 -17.99 24.00 -22.66
C ARG A 134 -18.63 24.16 -21.29
N LYS A 135 -17.82 24.17 -20.22
CA LYS A 135 -18.29 24.39 -18.85
C LYS A 135 -18.86 25.78 -18.65
N ALA A 136 -18.25 26.80 -19.25
CA ALA A 136 -18.72 28.18 -19.18
C ALA A 136 -20.04 28.38 -19.95
N ARG A 137 -20.20 27.72 -21.11
CA ARG A 137 -21.38 27.87 -21.95
C ARG A 137 -22.62 27.16 -21.40
N VAL A 138 -22.46 25.98 -20.78
CA VAL A 138 -23.58 25.15 -20.33
C VAL A 138 -23.78 25.28 -18.82
N VAL A 139 -24.64 26.21 -18.40
CA VAL A 139 -25.05 26.33 -16.99
C VAL A 139 -26.16 25.32 -16.71
N ARG A 140 -25.85 24.26 -15.94
CA ARG A 140 -26.86 23.34 -15.40
C ARG A 140 -27.23 23.77 -13.99
N ALA A 141 -28.52 23.84 -13.68
CA ALA A 141 -28.98 24.06 -12.32
C ALA A 141 -28.40 22.99 -11.38
N ALA A 142 -27.99 23.38 -10.18
CA ALA A 142 -27.51 22.44 -9.19
C ALA A 142 -28.63 21.42 -8.86
N PRO A 143 -28.29 20.15 -8.62
CA PRO A 143 -29.29 19.14 -8.27
C PRO A 143 -30.03 19.56 -7.00
N VAL A 144 -31.36 19.59 -7.07
CA VAL A 144 -32.22 19.91 -5.94
C VAL A 144 -32.09 18.80 -4.91
N ARG A 145 -31.35 19.05 -3.83
CA ARG A 145 -31.03 18.03 -2.82
C ARG A 145 -32.23 17.64 -1.96
N LYS A 146 -33.22 18.53 -1.83
CA LYS A 146 -34.40 18.34 -0.98
C LYS A 146 -35.58 19.10 -1.56
N TYR A 147 -36.74 18.44 -1.62
CA TYR A 147 -37.99 19.10 -1.90
C TYR A 147 -38.46 19.81 -0.63
N ARG A 148 -38.67 21.12 -0.71
CA ARG A 148 -39.31 21.90 0.35
C ARG A 148 -40.69 22.27 -0.15
N LEU A 149 -41.72 21.96 0.63
CA LEU A 149 -43.06 22.45 0.36
C LEU A 149 -43.03 23.97 0.56
N VAL A 150 -43.08 24.71 -0.56
CA VAL A 150 -43.21 26.16 -0.53
C VAL A 150 -44.68 26.45 -0.26
N THR A 151 -45.03 26.72 1.00
CA THR A 151 -46.28 27.40 1.29
C THR A 151 -46.15 28.82 0.71
N PRO A 152 -47.02 29.25 -0.24
CA PRO A 152 -46.99 30.62 -0.74
C PRO A 152 -47.49 31.54 0.37
N SER A 153 -46.60 31.96 1.28
CA SER A 153 -46.97 32.85 2.36
C SER A 153 -45.79 33.61 2.93
N ALA A 154 -46.05 34.91 3.07
CA ALA A 154 -45.35 35.95 3.82
C ALA A 154 -44.03 36.46 3.23
N VAL A 155 -44.13 37.67 2.65
CA VAL A 155 -43.04 38.64 2.51
C VAL A 155 -42.19 38.65 3.80
N PRO A 156 -40.85 38.57 3.72
CA PRO A 156 -40.03 38.59 4.92
C PRO A 156 -40.21 39.91 5.66
N ARG A 157 -40.66 39.86 6.91
CA ARG A 157 -40.70 41.04 7.78
C ARG A 157 -39.27 41.38 8.20
N PRO A 158 -38.81 42.64 8.05
CA PRO A 158 -37.51 43.04 8.55
C PRO A 158 -37.55 43.03 10.09
N LEU A 159 -36.73 42.19 10.71
CA LEU A 159 -36.52 42.22 12.15
C LEU A 159 -35.51 43.32 12.47
N VAL A 160 -35.98 44.36 13.16
CA VAL A 160 -35.12 45.40 13.76
C VAL A 160 -34.43 44.77 14.97
N CYS A 161 -33.11 44.67 14.91
CA CYS A 161 -32.30 44.13 16.00
C CYS A 161 -32.21 45.17 17.13
N ILE A 162 -32.95 44.96 18.21
CA ILE A 162 -32.79 45.71 19.47
C ILE A 162 -31.76 44.95 20.32
N TYR A 163 -30.69 45.64 20.72
CA TYR A 163 -29.60 45.10 21.53
C TYR A 163 -30.11 44.60 22.89
N ALA A 164 -30.25 43.27 23.02
CA ALA A 164 -30.36 42.59 24.31
C ALA A 164 -29.19 41.61 24.45
N ARG A 165 -28.22 42.07 25.24
CA ARG A 165 -27.06 41.37 25.82
C ARG A 165 -27.31 39.88 26.10
N ALA A 166 -26.86 39.00 25.21
CA ALA A 166 -26.64 37.58 25.51
C ALA A 166 -25.52 37.06 24.60
N LYS A 167 -24.46 36.52 25.22
CA LYS A 167 -23.23 36.02 24.60
C LYS A 167 -23.47 35.35 23.24
N ASP A 168 -23.00 36.01 22.19
CA ASP A 168 -23.02 35.55 20.81
C ASP A 168 -22.21 34.25 20.64
N VAL A 169 -22.90 33.14 20.38
CA VAL A 169 -22.30 31.98 19.72
C VAL A 169 -22.22 32.32 18.24
N MET A 170 -21.07 32.89 17.86
CA MET A 170 -20.64 33.03 16.47
C MET A 170 -20.77 31.68 15.75
N VAL A 171 -21.75 31.55 14.86
CA VAL A 171 -21.72 30.55 13.78
C VAL A 171 -20.75 31.06 12.71
N GLY A 172 -19.47 31.08 13.10
CA GLY A 172 -18.35 31.19 12.17
C GLY A 172 -18.10 29.81 11.57
N ILE A 173 -17.96 29.77 10.25
CA ILE A 173 -17.39 28.67 9.49
C ILE A 173 -16.08 28.24 10.19
N GLN A 174 -16.13 27.16 10.96
CA GLN A 174 -14.96 26.66 11.66
C GLN A 174 -14.00 26.07 10.63
N LYS A 175 -12.98 26.87 10.26
CA LYS A 175 -11.83 26.45 9.47
C LYS A 175 -11.26 25.16 10.06
N ALA A 176 -11.10 24.16 9.20
CA ALA A 176 -10.53 22.86 9.46
C ALA A 176 -9.10 22.93 10.01
N ARG A 177 -8.94 23.21 11.31
CA ARG A 177 -7.64 23.25 12.02
C ARG A 177 -7.38 22.02 12.88
N LYS A 178 -8.03 20.88 12.60
CA LYS A 178 -7.79 19.60 13.30
C LYS A 178 -7.74 18.38 12.38
N LEU A 179 -7.12 18.52 11.19
CA LEU A 179 -6.70 17.34 10.45
C LEU A 179 -5.31 16.94 10.95
N LEU A 180 -5.21 15.75 11.55
CA LEU A 180 -3.92 15.14 11.91
C LEU A 180 -3.07 14.97 10.65
N PRO A 181 -1.73 15.05 10.76
CA PRO A 181 -0.85 14.86 9.62
C PRO A 181 -1.09 13.48 9.00
N ILE A 182 -1.32 13.49 7.68
CA ILE A 182 -1.44 12.32 6.82
C ILE A 182 -0.22 11.41 7.03
N ILE A 183 -0.42 10.25 7.64
CA ILE A 183 0.58 9.18 7.69
C ILE A 183 0.59 8.50 6.31
N LYS A 184 1.70 8.65 5.61
CA LYS A 184 1.96 8.26 4.21
C LYS A 184 2.23 6.77 3.98
N TYR A 185 1.45 5.84 4.54
CA TYR A 185 1.59 4.43 4.14
C TYR A 185 0.25 3.79 3.79
N PHE A 186 0.11 3.52 2.49
CA PHE A 186 -0.72 2.50 1.84
C PHE A 186 -1.66 1.70 2.76
N ARG A 187 -2.87 2.22 2.96
CA ARG A 187 -4.03 1.36 3.21
C ARG A 187 -4.63 0.99 1.86
N SER A 188 -4.86 -0.30 1.64
CA SER A 188 -5.46 -0.85 0.42
C SER A 188 -6.79 -0.15 0.09
N PRO A 189 -7.02 0.28 -1.17
CA PRO A 189 -8.20 1.05 -1.57
C PRO A 189 -9.54 0.30 -1.51
N LEU A 190 -9.55 -0.99 -1.17
CA LEU A 190 -10.78 -1.78 -1.04
C LEU A 190 -11.49 -1.62 0.33
N ALA A 191 -10.91 -0.86 1.27
CA ALA A 191 -11.54 -0.49 2.54
C ALA A 191 -12.39 0.79 2.46
N LEU A 192 -12.82 1.18 1.25
CA LEU A 192 -13.45 2.48 0.98
C LEU A 192 -14.92 2.61 1.43
N ASN A 193 -15.53 1.56 1.99
CA ASN A 193 -16.91 1.63 2.51
C ASN A 193 -17.04 1.63 4.05
N ASP A 194 -15.93 1.55 4.81
CA ASP A 194 -15.96 1.51 6.28
C ASP A 194 -15.63 2.86 6.97
N LEU A 195 -15.58 3.95 6.21
CA LEU A 195 -14.84 5.15 6.63
C LEU A 195 -15.48 6.01 7.72
N THR A 196 -16.72 5.78 8.14
CA THR A 196 -17.17 6.20 9.48
C THR A 196 -18.35 5.34 9.92
N ILE A 197 -18.12 4.35 10.79
CA ILE A 197 -19.20 3.87 11.66
C ILE A 197 -19.72 5.12 12.39
N ASN A 198 -21.01 5.42 12.22
CA ASN A 198 -21.62 6.62 12.79
C ASN A 198 -21.43 6.61 14.31
N ARG A 199 -20.96 7.72 14.89
CA ARG A 199 -20.79 7.85 16.35
C ARG A 199 -22.09 7.58 17.10
N SER A 200 -23.23 7.99 16.52
CA SER A 200 -24.56 7.73 17.08
C SER A 200 -24.89 6.24 17.15
N LEU A 201 -24.52 5.45 16.14
CA LEU A 201 -24.72 4.01 16.12
C LEU A 201 -23.85 3.33 17.18
N LEU A 202 -22.58 3.75 17.27
CA LEU A 202 -21.69 3.27 18.31
C LEU A 202 -22.25 3.58 19.69
N GLU A 203 -22.65 4.81 19.98
CA GLU A 203 -23.22 5.26 21.26
C GLU A 203 -24.40 4.42 21.77
N GLN A 204 -25.14 3.76 20.88
CA GLN A 204 -26.29 2.93 21.21
C GLN A 204 -25.95 1.48 21.56
N ILE A 205 -24.69 1.05 21.37
CA ILE A 205 -24.28 -0.34 21.62
C ILE A 205 -24.21 -0.59 23.14
N ASN A 206 -25.08 -1.47 23.63
CA ASN A 206 -25.07 -1.94 25.01
C ASN A 206 -24.84 -3.46 25.05
N LEU A 207 -23.79 -3.90 25.73
CA LEU A 207 -23.44 -5.33 25.87
C LEU A 207 -23.99 -5.98 27.15
N LYS A 208 -24.84 -5.29 27.91
CA LYS A 208 -25.45 -5.79 29.16
C LYS A 208 -26.15 -7.16 29.04
N PRO A 209 -26.96 -7.46 28.00
CA PRO A 209 -27.65 -8.75 27.92
C PRO A 209 -26.77 -9.89 27.39
N VAL A 210 -25.50 -9.62 27.06
CA VAL A 210 -24.61 -10.59 26.43
C VAL A 210 -23.77 -11.33 27.47
N LYS A 211 -23.74 -12.65 27.41
CA LYS A 211 -22.91 -13.52 28.28
C LYS A 211 -21.54 -13.76 27.68
N SER A 212 -21.48 -14.15 26.41
CA SER A 212 -20.20 -14.32 25.71
C SER A 212 -20.33 -14.08 24.21
N ILE A 213 -19.24 -13.63 23.60
CA ILE A 213 -19.11 -13.46 22.15
C ILE A 213 -17.89 -14.22 21.69
N GLU A 214 -18.09 -15.15 20.77
CA GLU A 214 -17.03 -15.97 20.18
C GLU A 214 -16.83 -15.60 18.71
N PHE A 215 -15.63 -15.15 18.38
CA PHE A 215 -15.22 -14.82 17.02
C PHE A 215 -14.47 -16.00 16.43
N SER A 216 -15.02 -16.67 15.42
CA SER A 216 -14.32 -17.76 14.74
C SER A 216 -13.95 -17.35 13.33
N PHE A 217 -12.65 -17.32 13.01
CA PHE A 217 -12.19 -16.98 11.66
C PHE A 217 -10.87 -17.67 11.30
N SER A 218 -10.62 -17.76 10.00
CA SER A 218 -9.36 -18.25 9.45
C SER A 218 -8.53 -17.11 8.86
N PRO A 219 -7.24 -16.98 9.23
CA PRO A 219 -6.39 -15.87 8.79
C PRO A 219 -6.01 -15.98 7.31
N PHE A 220 -6.10 -17.18 6.73
CA PHE A 220 -5.78 -17.47 5.34
C PHE A 220 -6.98 -17.39 4.40
N PHE A 221 -8.18 -17.18 4.94
CA PHE A 221 -9.37 -16.92 4.13
C PHE A 221 -9.27 -15.55 3.46
N SER A 222 -9.98 -15.36 2.34
CA SER A 222 -9.81 -14.17 1.48
C SER A 222 -9.78 -12.87 2.29
N HIS A 223 -8.80 -12.02 1.97
CA HIS A 223 -8.38 -10.92 2.82
C HIS A 223 -9.51 -9.96 3.20
N THR A 224 -10.56 -9.83 2.39
CA THR A 224 -11.69 -8.92 2.66
C THR A 224 -12.52 -9.33 3.87
N TYR A 225 -12.76 -10.62 4.11
CA TYR A 225 -13.68 -11.07 5.15
C TYR A 225 -13.01 -11.20 6.52
N SER A 226 -11.79 -11.74 6.54
CA SER A 226 -11.03 -11.86 7.80
C SER A 226 -10.60 -10.50 8.33
N ILE A 227 -10.38 -9.49 7.46
CA ILE A 227 -10.10 -8.12 7.89
C ILE A 227 -11.34 -7.48 8.54
N ARG A 228 -12.54 -7.65 7.97
CA ARG A 228 -13.80 -7.11 8.51
C ARG A 228 -14.13 -7.65 9.90
N LEU A 229 -14.14 -8.98 10.06
CA LEU A 229 -14.40 -9.58 11.36
C LEU A 229 -13.36 -9.17 12.42
N ARG A 230 -12.09 -9.04 12.02
CA ARG A 230 -11.03 -8.52 12.89
C ARG A 230 -11.28 -7.06 13.29
N GLN A 231 -11.79 -6.23 12.38
CA GLN A 231 -12.13 -4.84 12.65
C GLN A 231 -13.28 -4.74 13.66
N VAL A 232 -14.37 -5.50 13.47
CA VAL A 232 -15.48 -5.58 14.43
C VAL A 232 -15.01 -6.09 15.80
N CYS A 233 -14.20 -7.15 15.83
CA CYS A 233 -13.63 -7.67 17.08
C CYS A 233 -12.78 -6.61 17.80
N ALA A 234 -11.91 -5.90 17.08
CA ALA A 234 -11.08 -4.84 17.64
C ALA A 234 -11.89 -3.65 18.16
N LEU A 235 -13.04 -3.36 17.54
CA LEU A 235 -13.95 -2.32 18.01
C LEU A 235 -14.61 -2.71 19.33
N LEU A 236 -15.13 -3.94 19.44
CA LEU A 236 -15.79 -4.44 20.65
C LEU A 236 -14.80 -4.64 21.81
N TYR A 237 -13.52 -4.90 21.52
CA TYR A 237 -12.48 -5.03 22.55
C TYR A 237 -12.08 -3.68 23.19
N ARG A 238 -12.52 -2.54 22.65
CA ARG A 238 -12.23 -1.23 23.23
C ARG A 238 -12.83 -1.11 24.64
N PRO A 239 -12.14 -0.46 25.59
CA PRO A 239 -12.57 -0.40 26.99
C PRO A 239 -13.95 0.21 27.18
N ARG A 240 -14.35 1.16 26.31
CA ARG A 240 -15.68 1.82 26.35
C ARG A 240 -16.85 0.83 26.31
N TRP A 241 -16.76 -0.23 25.51
CA TRP A 241 -17.84 -1.23 25.38
C TRP A 241 -17.70 -2.33 26.40
N ARG A 242 -16.46 -2.65 26.78
CA ARG A 242 -16.18 -3.62 27.83
C ARG A 242 -16.72 -3.16 29.18
N SER A 243 -16.58 -1.88 29.51
CA SER A 243 -17.12 -1.28 30.73
C SER A 243 -18.65 -1.30 30.81
N SER A 244 -19.35 -1.53 29.68
CA SER A 244 -20.81 -1.69 29.71
C SER A 244 -21.23 -3.03 30.33
N ASN A 245 -20.37 -4.05 30.25
CA ASN A 245 -20.59 -5.36 30.85
C ASN A 245 -19.24 -6.09 31.07
N ASP A 246 -18.73 -6.01 32.30
CA ASP A 246 -17.48 -6.65 32.68
C ASP A 246 -17.57 -8.19 32.69
N ASN A 247 -18.79 -8.74 32.85
CA ASN A 247 -19.04 -10.18 32.84
C ASN A 247 -19.08 -10.76 31.41
N CYS A 248 -19.15 -9.92 30.37
CA CYS A 248 -19.18 -10.37 28.98
C CYS A 248 -17.79 -10.90 28.56
N THR A 249 -17.74 -12.20 28.25
CA THR A 249 -16.49 -12.84 27.80
C THR A 249 -16.35 -12.76 26.28
N LEU A 250 -15.30 -12.09 25.81
CA LEU A 250 -14.94 -11.98 24.40
C LEU A 250 -13.84 -12.99 24.09
N LYS A 251 -14.14 -14.03 23.30
CA LYS A 251 -13.20 -15.08 22.89
C LYS A 251 -12.94 -15.04 21.40
N VAL A 252 -11.70 -15.29 21.00
CA VAL A 252 -11.29 -15.32 19.59
C VAL A 252 -10.73 -16.70 19.28
N ASN A 253 -11.40 -17.43 18.40
CA ASN A 253 -11.05 -18.75 17.92
C ASN A 253 -10.46 -18.63 16.52
N VAL A 254 -9.15 -18.85 16.40
CA VAL A 254 -8.47 -18.85 15.11
C VAL A 254 -8.46 -20.26 14.56
N LEU A 255 -9.16 -20.47 13.45
CA LEU A 255 -9.26 -21.77 12.79
C LEU A 255 -8.25 -21.84 11.63
N SER A 256 -7.71 -23.04 11.37
CA SER A 256 -6.85 -23.28 10.19
C SER A 256 -7.65 -23.69 8.95
N ASP A 257 -8.95 -23.95 9.12
CA ASP A 257 -9.82 -24.42 8.06
C ASP A 257 -10.18 -23.30 7.09
N LYS A 258 -10.67 -23.64 5.90
CA LYS A 258 -11.24 -22.67 4.94
C LYS A 258 -12.69 -22.29 5.30
N SER A 259 -13.05 -22.37 6.59
CA SER A 259 -14.39 -22.05 7.07
C SER A 259 -14.68 -20.56 6.95
N GLN A 260 -15.94 -20.23 6.69
CA GLN A 260 -16.37 -18.84 6.64
C GLN A 260 -16.25 -18.18 8.02
N PRO A 261 -15.84 -16.89 8.08
CA PRO A 261 -15.74 -16.16 9.33
C PRO A 261 -17.13 -15.95 9.96
N GLN A 262 -17.28 -16.33 11.22
CA GLN A 262 -18.55 -16.29 11.97
C GLN A 262 -18.38 -15.63 13.34
N ILE A 263 -19.43 -14.93 13.77
CA ILE A 263 -19.56 -14.35 15.10
C ILE A 263 -20.71 -15.04 15.79
N GLN A 264 -20.46 -15.63 16.95
CA GLN A 264 -21.48 -16.26 17.78
C GLN A 264 -21.65 -15.42 19.06
N VAL A 265 -22.87 -14.93 19.30
CA VAL A 265 -23.23 -14.17 20.48
C VAL A 265 -24.17 -15.03 21.32
N THR A 266 -23.79 -15.34 22.55
CA THR A 266 -24.66 -16.00 23.51
C THR A 266 -25.14 -14.98 24.53
N PHE A 267 -26.45 -14.90 24.69
CA PHE A 267 -27.10 -13.97 25.60
C PHE A 267 -27.33 -14.60 26.98
N SER A 268 -27.62 -13.79 27.98
CA SER A 268 -27.91 -14.24 29.35
C SER A 268 -29.15 -15.14 29.42
N ASN A 269 -30.13 -14.94 28.54
CA ASN A 269 -31.34 -15.76 28.43
C ASN A 269 -31.10 -17.13 27.74
N GLY A 270 -29.87 -17.43 27.32
CA GLY A 270 -29.53 -18.68 26.62
C GLY A 270 -29.77 -18.66 25.11
N SER A 271 -30.29 -17.57 24.55
CA SER A 271 -30.41 -17.43 23.09
C SER A 271 -29.03 -17.27 22.44
N VAL A 272 -28.90 -17.77 21.21
CA VAL A 272 -27.65 -17.78 20.46
C VAL A 272 -27.87 -17.15 19.09
N LEU A 273 -27.13 -16.08 18.80
CA LEU A 273 -27.12 -15.42 17.50
C LEU A 273 -25.83 -15.79 16.77
N VAL A 274 -25.96 -16.33 15.56
CA VAL A 274 -24.83 -16.67 14.69
C VAL A 274 -24.86 -15.79 13.45
N ILE A 275 -23.83 -14.95 13.30
CA ILE A 275 -23.67 -14.01 12.17
C ILE A 275 -22.56 -14.52 11.26
N LYS A 276 -22.90 -14.83 10.00
CA LYS A 276 -21.92 -15.18 8.97
C LYS A 276 -21.45 -13.92 8.26
N THR A 277 -20.17 -13.60 8.36
CA THR A 277 -19.62 -12.30 7.91
C THR A 277 -19.15 -12.27 6.46
N ALA A 278 -19.39 -13.34 5.70
CA ALA A 278 -18.93 -13.46 4.31
C ALA A 278 -19.52 -12.40 3.36
N ASN A 279 -20.74 -11.92 3.57
CA ASN A 279 -21.36 -10.92 2.67
C ASN A 279 -21.77 -9.64 3.39
N LEU A 280 -21.39 -9.49 4.66
CA LEU A 280 -21.83 -8.38 5.49
C LEU A 280 -20.76 -7.30 5.58
N THR A 281 -21.22 -6.05 5.69
CA THR A 281 -20.40 -4.90 6.06
C THR A 281 -20.27 -4.81 7.57
N ASP A 282 -19.23 -4.14 8.06
CA ASP A 282 -18.99 -3.94 9.49
C ASP A 282 -20.17 -3.23 10.18
N ARG A 283 -20.81 -2.30 9.45
CA ARG A 283 -21.97 -1.57 9.92
C ARG A 283 -23.18 -2.48 10.13
N GLU A 284 -23.52 -3.31 9.16
CA GLU A 284 -24.65 -4.24 9.25
C GLU A 284 -24.47 -5.22 10.41
N VAL A 285 -23.25 -5.75 10.59
CA VAL A 285 -22.92 -6.64 11.72
C VAL A 285 -23.20 -5.95 13.06
N LEU A 286 -22.80 -4.69 13.21
CA LEU A 286 -23.06 -3.93 14.43
C LEU A 286 -24.55 -3.62 14.63
N GLU A 287 -25.27 -3.29 13.55
CA GLU A 287 -26.72 -3.07 13.60
C GLU A 287 -27.46 -4.35 14.03
N PHE A 288 -27.08 -5.52 13.53
CA PHE A 288 -27.65 -6.80 13.96
C PHE A 288 -27.41 -7.06 15.45
N ILE A 289 -26.18 -6.88 15.93
CA ILE A 289 -25.85 -7.05 17.35
C ILE A 289 -26.66 -6.06 18.20
N MET A 290 -26.81 -4.82 17.75
CA MET A 290 -27.57 -3.79 18.48
C MET A 290 -29.07 -4.11 18.56
N ILE A 291 -29.67 -4.55 17.45
CA ILE A 291 -31.08 -4.95 17.42
C ILE A 291 -31.33 -6.11 18.37
N GLU A 292 -30.46 -7.13 18.35
CA GLU A 292 -30.59 -8.30 19.23
C GLU A 292 -30.31 -7.96 20.70
N CYS A 293 -29.34 -7.09 20.99
CA CYS A 293 -29.16 -6.57 22.35
C CYS A 293 -30.40 -5.83 22.83
N SER A 294 -31.05 -5.04 21.98
CA SER A 294 -32.24 -4.27 22.37
C SER A 294 -33.45 -5.19 22.64
N ARG A 295 -33.59 -6.27 21.88
CA ARG A 295 -34.63 -7.30 22.10
C ARG A 295 -34.45 -8.02 23.43
N ASN A 296 -33.22 -8.40 23.75
CA ASN A 296 -32.89 -9.15 24.96
C ASN A 296 -32.68 -8.28 26.21
N LEU A 297 -32.84 -6.95 26.11
CA LEU A 297 -32.76 -6.02 27.25
C LEU A 297 -34.09 -5.87 28.00
N GLN A 298 -35.21 -6.30 27.39
CA GLN A 298 -36.56 -6.14 27.94
C GLN A 298 -37.02 -7.31 28.83
N THR A 299 -36.16 -8.31 29.04
CA THR A 299 -36.40 -9.51 29.85
C THR A 299 -35.45 -9.55 31.04
#